data_AF-A0A369ANY1-F1
#
_entry.id   AF-A0A369ANY1-F1
#
_cell.length_a   1.000
_cell.length_b   1.000
_cell.length_c   1.000
_cell.angle_alpha   90.00
_cell.angle_beta   90.00
_cell.angle_gamma   90.00
#
_symmetry.space_group_name_H-M   'P 1'
#
loop_
_entity.id
_entity.type
_entity.pdbx_description
1 polymer ?
#
loop_
_entity_poly.entity_id
_entity_poly.type
_entity_poly.pdbx_seq_one_letter_code
_entity_poly.pdbx_strand_id
1 'polypeptide(L)'
;MTDESLKTSSDLIRWLKMLALPAWARLGLAVIMLLILLSALGLLGAGLYQRDKDSIASAVTMLTVGIPVGLVVVALVFGDGGAQKLKALTEQLLREEIPAALLENLSANGMGGRYTKAHVTAKIRGCIADFTLHVADSHLSPNVQLERKLDFKLELNVKKVNFVVWLPQTAHQADGFAELIARYKSCFFGAEKEGYFRNSEPLCGEKPGFVGIVFIKALGDDFLLNPAERLYFVQDFAFFIRGLLDAEVADGS
;
A
#
# COMPACT_ATOMS: atom_id res chain seq x y z
N MET A 1 -31.53 23.65 -2.07
CA MET A 1 -30.55 24.75 -2.01
C MET A 1 -29.29 24.39 -1.19
N THR A 2 -29.12 23.15 -0.72
CA THR A 2 -27.95 22.69 0.06
C THR A 2 -26.84 22.04 -0.78
N ASP A 3 -27.14 21.60 -2.00
CA ASP A 3 -26.16 20.88 -2.84
C ASP A 3 -25.17 21.80 -3.58
N GLU A 4 -25.53 23.06 -3.85
CA GLU A 4 -24.62 24.04 -4.46
C GLU A 4 -23.54 24.53 -3.49
N SER A 5 -23.86 24.67 -2.20
CA SER A 5 -22.88 25.12 -1.18
C SER A 5 -21.83 24.05 -0.86
N LEU A 6 -22.21 22.77 -0.97
CA LEU A 6 -21.29 21.64 -0.82
C LEU A 6 -20.34 21.52 -2.02
N LYS A 7 -20.84 21.71 -3.24
CA LYS A 7 -19.99 21.72 -4.46
C LYS A 7 -18.97 22.87 -4.46
N THR A 8 -19.40 24.08 -4.16
CA THR A 8 -18.52 25.27 -4.13
C THR A 8 -17.44 25.17 -3.05
N SER A 9 -17.77 24.63 -1.87
CA SER A 9 -16.79 24.35 -0.81
C SER A 9 -15.78 23.28 -1.23
N SER A 10 -16.22 22.24 -1.95
CA SER A 10 -15.33 21.19 -2.47
C SER A 10 -14.36 21.73 -3.52
N ASP A 11 -14.81 22.63 -4.39
CA ASP A 11 -13.98 23.25 -5.43
C ASP A 11 -12.99 24.28 -4.87
N LEU A 12 -13.37 25.03 -3.82
CA LEU A 12 -12.45 25.91 -3.08
C LEU A 12 -11.35 25.13 -2.38
N ILE A 13 -11.69 24.02 -1.70
CA ILE A 13 -10.71 23.12 -1.07
C ILE A 13 -9.80 22.48 -2.13
N ARG A 14 -10.34 22.15 -3.31
CA ARG A 14 -9.57 21.60 -4.42
C ARG A 14 -8.62 22.63 -5.04
N TRP A 15 -9.05 23.89 -5.19
CA TRP A 15 -8.19 25.01 -5.60
C TRP A 15 -7.11 25.31 -4.57
N LEU A 16 -7.46 25.30 -3.29
CA LEU A 16 -6.51 25.49 -2.19
C LEU A 16 -5.45 24.37 -2.15
N LYS A 17 -5.86 23.13 -2.43
CA LYS A 17 -4.95 21.97 -2.59
C LYS A 17 -4.06 22.05 -3.84
N MET A 18 -4.50 22.72 -4.90
CA MET A 18 -3.66 22.97 -6.09
C MET A 18 -2.61 24.07 -5.85
N LEU A 19 -2.80 24.92 -4.84
CA LEU A 19 -1.80 25.86 -4.35
C LEU A 19 -0.82 25.11 -3.44
N ALA A 20 0.00 24.25 -4.04
CA ALA A 20 1.02 23.46 -3.36
C ALA A 20 2.11 24.37 -2.80
N LEU A 21 1.86 24.95 -1.63
CA LEU A 21 2.80 25.80 -0.92
C LEU A 21 4.00 24.95 -0.45
N PRO A 22 5.25 25.39 -0.70
CA PRO A 22 6.41 24.67 -0.23
C PRO A 22 6.40 24.59 1.31
N ALA A 23 6.95 23.50 1.85
CA ALA A 23 6.84 23.17 3.28
C ALA A 23 7.31 24.30 4.21
N TRP A 24 8.36 25.05 3.81
CA TRP A 24 8.85 26.19 4.57
C TRP A 24 7.84 27.35 4.65
N ALA A 25 7.08 27.58 3.58
CA ALA A 25 6.07 28.63 3.54
C ALA A 25 4.86 28.26 4.41
N ARG A 26 4.45 26.98 4.40
CA ARG A 26 3.40 26.47 5.30
C ARG A 26 3.80 26.61 6.76
N LEU A 27 5.06 26.28 7.09
CA LEU A 27 5.58 26.43 8.45
C LEU A 27 5.67 27.91 8.87
N GLY A 28 6.13 28.79 7.99
CA GLY A 28 6.14 30.23 8.24
C GLY A 28 4.74 30.79 8.50
N LEU A 29 3.75 30.40 7.69
CA LEU A 29 2.36 30.85 7.84
C LEU A 29 1.73 30.32 9.14
N ALA A 30 2.01 29.07 9.52
CA ALA A 30 1.61 28.51 10.80
C ALA A 30 2.20 29.27 12.00
N VAL A 31 3.48 29.64 11.94
CA VAL A 31 4.15 30.42 12.99
C VAL A 31 3.54 31.80 13.11
N ILE A 32 3.30 32.50 12.00
CA ILE A 32 2.66 33.82 12.00
C ILE A 32 1.26 33.74 12.61
N MET A 33 0.45 32.76 12.22
CA MET A 33 -0.88 32.57 12.79
C MET A 33 -0.84 32.25 14.28
N LEU A 34 0.11 31.42 14.73
CA LEU A 34 0.30 31.13 16.14
C LEU A 34 0.63 32.41 16.92
N LEU A 35 1.53 33.25 16.40
CA LEU A 35 1.88 34.52 17.01
C LEU A 35 0.69 35.48 17.10
N ILE A 36 -0.12 35.58 16.04
CA ILE A 36 -1.34 36.41 16.04
C ILE A 36 -2.32 35.91 17.10
N LEU A 37 -2.59 34.60 17.16
CA LEU A 37 -3.51 34.03 18.15
C LEU A 37 -2.99 34.20 19.58
N LEU A 38 -1.69 34.00 19.82
CA LEU A 38 -1.07 34.23 21.11
C LEU A 38 -1.12 35.70 21.51
N SER A 39 -0.91 36.63 20.57
CA SER A 39 -1.03 38.06 20.83
C SER A 39 -2.46 38.47 21.18
N ALA A 40 -3.46 37.92 20.50
CA ALA A 40 -4.86 38.17 20.80
C ALA A 40 -5.27 37.59 22.16
N LEU A 41 -4.81 36.37 22.49
CA LEU A 41 -4.98 35.77 23.82
C LEU A 41 -4.29 36.60 24.92
N GLY A 42 -3.09 37.11 24.65
CA GLY A 42 -2.34 37.97 25.57
C GLY A 42 -3.06 39.29 25.83
N LEU A 43 -3.55 39.95 24.78
CA LEU A 43 -4.37 41.17 24.89
C LEU A 43 -5.67 40.92 25.64
N LEU A 44 -6.33 39.79 25.40
CA LEU A 44 -7.52 39.39 26.14
C LEU A 44 -7.23 39.22 27.63
N GLY A 45 -6.15 38.50 27.97
CA GLY A 45 -5.75 38.26 29.36
C GLY A 45 -5.35 39.55 30.09
N ALA A 46 -4.54 40.40 29.45
CA ALA A 46 -4.16 41.70 30.00
C ALA A 46 -5.35 42.64 30.15
N GLY A 47 -6.23 42.70 29.15
CA GLY A 47 -7.45 43.50 29.17
C GLY A 47 -8.42 43.06 30.28
N LEU A 48 -8.58 41.75 30.49
CA LEU A 48 -9.37 41.22 31.60
C LEU A 48 -8.76 41.57 32.97
N TYR A 49 -7.44 41.51 33.10
CA TYR A 49 -6.74 41.85 34.34
C TYR A 49 -6.86 43.35 34.68
N GLN A 50 -6.66 44.21 33.69
CA GLN A 50 -6.71 45.67 33.86
C GLN A 50 -8.13 46.24 33.76
N ARG A 51 -9.13 45.40 33.44
CA ARG A 51 -10.52 45.78 33.14
C ARG A 51 -10.64 46.82 32.01
N ASP A 52 -9.73 46.78 31.06
CA ASP A 52 -9.77 47.63 29.87
C ASP A 52 -10.66 47.02 28.79
N LYS A 53 -11.78 47.69 28.52
CA LYS A 53 -12.79 47.24 27.56
C LYS A 53 -12.30 47.32 26.12
N ASP A 54 -11.40 48.25 25.81
CA ASP A 54 -10.92 48.48 24.44
C ASP A 54 -9.94 47.37 24.02
N SER A 55 -9.05 46.98 24.95
CA SER A 55 -8.18 45.81 24.78
C SER A 55 -8.97 44.50 24.62
N ILE A 56 -10.05 44.32 25.41
CA ILE A 56 -10.91 43.13 25.30
C ILE A 56 -11.62 43.09 23.94
N ALA A 57 -12.20 44.21 23.49
CA ALA A 57 -12.91 44.28 22.21
C ALA A 57 -11.98 44.00 21.01
N SER A 58 -10.76 44.54 21.05
CA SER A 58 -9.74 44.31 20.03
C SER A 58 -9.29 42.84 19.99
N ALA A 59 -9.12 42.22 21.16
CA ALA A 59 -8.76 40.81 21.23
C ALA A 59 -9.87 39.89 20.69
N VAL A 60 -11.13 40.16 21.02
CA VAL A 60 -12.29 39.37 20.56
C VAL A 60 -12.46 39.47 19.04
N THR A 61 -12.28 40.65 18.45
CA THR A 61 -12.35 40.82 17.00
C THR A 61 -11.22 40.07 16.29
N MET A 62 -9.99 40.15 16.81
CA MET A 62 -8.84 39.38 16.27
C MET A 62 -9.06 37.87 16.36
N LEU A 63 -9.60 37.35 17.47
CA LEU A 63 -9.90 35.91 17.61
C LEU A 63 -11.02 35.46 16.67
N THR A 64 -12.05 36.30 16.47
CA THR A 64 -13.18 35.98 15.60
C THR A 64 -12.73 35.75 14.15
N VAL A 65 -11.77 36.53 13.66
CA VAL A 65 -11.20 36.36 12.31
C VAL A 65 -10.08 35.33 12.31
N GLY A 66 -9.25 35.32 13.36
CA GLY A 66 -8.06 34.48 13.45
C GLY A 66 -8.35 33.00 13.61
N ILE A 67 -9.45 32.62 14.29
CA ILE A 67 -9.80 31.21 14.51
C ILE A 67 -10.17 30.51 13.19
N PRO A 68 -11.13 31.00 12.36
CA PRO A 68 -11.46 30.35 11.09
C PRO A 68 -10.26 30.26 10.14
N VAL A 69 -9.50 31.36 10.02
CA VAL A 69 -8.29 31.39 9.18
C VAL A 69 -7.24 30.41 9.72
N GLY A 70 -7.02 30.38 11.04
CA GLY A 70 -6.11 29.44 11.68
C GLY A 70 -6.48 27.99 11.41
N LEU A 71 -7.78 27.66 11.41
CA LEU A 71 -8.28 26.32 11.10
C LEU A 71 -7.96 25.89 9.65
N VAL A 72 -8.09 26.82 8.69
CA VAL A 72 -7.69 26.58 7.29
C VAL A 72 -6.18 26.35 7.18
N VAL A 73 -5.38 27.13 7.90
CA VAL A 73 -3.91 27.00 7.91
C VAL A 73 -3.49 25.66 8.51
N VAL A 74 -4.11 25.23 9.61
CA VAL A 74 -3.89 23.91 10.20
C VAL A 74 -4.22 22.82 9.17
N ALA A 75 -5.37 22.88 8.51
CA ALA A 75 -5.73 21.92 7.48
C ALA A 75 -4.73 21.86 6.31
N LEU A 76 -4.16 23.01 5.90
CA LEU A 76 -3.13 23.08 4.87
C LEU A 76 -1.77 22.51 5.29
N VAL A 77 -1.36 22.76 6.54
CA VAL A 77 -0.10 22.24 7.08
C VAL A 77 -0.15 20.71 7.17
N PHE A 78 -1.27 20.16 7.64
CA PHE A 78 -1.42 18.72 7.83
C PHE A 78 -1.94 17.97 6.58
N GLY A 79 -2.48 18.68 5.58
CA GLY A 79 -3.12 18.09 4.40
C GLY A 79 -2.20 17.26 3.49
N ASP A 80 -0.93 17.65 3.35
CA ASP A 80 0.02 16.94 2.46
C ASP A 80 0.68 15.72 3.10
N GLY A 81 0.61 15.58 4.42
CA GLY A 81 1.22 14.45 5.14
C GLY A 81 0.59 13.11 4.75
N GLY A 82 -0.65 13.12 4.26
CA GLY A 82 -1.38 11.91 3.85
C GLY A 82 -0.67 11.13 2.74
N ALA A 83 -0.23 11.79 1.66
CA ALA A 83 0.39 11.08 0.53
C ALA A 83 1.75 10.46 0.90
N GLN A 84 2.58 11.20 1.66
CA GLN A 84 3.85 10.66 2.15
C GLN A 84 3.64 9.51 3.13
N LYS A 85 2.64 9.62 4.02
CA LYS A 85 2.26 8.54 4.93
C LYS A 85 1.76 7.30 4.19
N LEU A 86 0.94 7.47 3.16
CA LEU A 86 0.48 6.35 2.31
C LEU A 86 1.64 5.69 1.56
N LYS A 87 2.62 6.47 1.09
CA LYS A 87 3.84 5.93 0.49
C LYS A 87 4.65 5.12 1.52
N ALA A 88 4.84 5.64 2.73
CA ALA A 88 5.53 4.94 3.80
C ALA A 88 4.81 3.62 4.17
N LEU A 89 3.49 3.63 4.27
CA LEU A 89 2.68 2.43 4.54
C LEU A 89 2.76 1.41 3.39
N THR A 90 2.81 1.89 2.14
CA THR A 90 3.03 1.03 0.96
C THR A 90 4.39 0.34 1.04
N GLU A 91 5.45 1.11 1.32
CA GLU A 91 6.80 0.56 1.48
C GLU A 91 6.87 -0.42 2.65
N GLN A 92 6.20 -0.14 3.77
CA GLN A 92 6.11 -1.05 4.91
C GLN A 92 5.42 -2.36 4.54
N LEU A 93 4.26 -2.31 3.87
CA LEU A 93 3.53 -3.50 3.42
C LEU A 93 4.40 -4.37 2.50
N LEU A 94 5.09 -3.77 1.54
CA LEU A 94 5.95 -4.47 0.58
C LEU A 94 7.23 -5.01 1.23
N ARG A 95 7.80 -4.31 2.21
CA ARG A 95 9.09 -4.66 2.81
C ARG A 95 9.00 -5.63 3.96
N GLU A 96 7.95 -5.52 4.77
CA GLU A 96 7.85 -6.21 6.04
C GLU A 96 6.67 -7.17 6.03
N GLU A 97 5.45 -6.68 5.80
CA GLU A 97 4.23 -7.46 6.00
C GLU A 97 4.10 -8.62 5.00
N ILE A 98 4.34 -8.38 3.70
CA ILE A 98 4.26 -9.44 2.68
C ILE A 98 5.35 -10.51 2.89
N PRO A 99 6.65 -10.17 3.02
CA PRO A 99 7.67 -11.18 3.30
C PRO A 99 7.43 -11.93 4.60
N ALA A 100 6.98 -11.25 5.66
CA ALA A 100 6.70 -11.90 6.95
C ALA A 100 5.57 -12.93 6.81
N ALA A 101 4.46 -12.57 6.16
CA ALA A 101 3.34 -13.47 5.94
C ALA A 101 3.73 -14.69 5.06
N LEU A 102 4.56 -14.46 4.03
CA LEU A 102 5.08 -15.54 3.19
C LEU A 102 5.95 -16.51 3.99
N LEU A 103 6.89 -15.98 4.77
CA LEU A 103 7.78 -16.80 5.58
C LEU A 103 6.97 -17.56 6.63
N GLU A 104 6.05 -16.93 7.36
CA GLU A 104 5.20 -17.59 8.35
C GLU A 104 4.34 -18.71 7.73
N ASN A 105 3.75 -18.46 6.56
CA ASN A 105 2.92 -19.44 5.86
C ASN A 105 3.73 -20.65 5.36
N LEU A 106 4.96 -20.42 4.91
CA LEU A 106 5.84 -21.46 4.36
C LEU A 106 6.65 -22.18 5.45
N SER A 107 6.99 -21.48 6.55
CA SER A 107 7.81 -21.98 7.66
C SER A 107 7.00 -22.43 8.87
N ALA A 108 5.70 -22.67 8.72
CA ALA A 108 4.83 -23.19 9.78
C ALA A 108 5.33 -24.57 10.25
N ASN A 109 6.35 -24.57 11.11
CA ASN A 109 7.18 -25.68 11.57
C ASN A 109 6.44 -26.65 12.53
N GLY A 110 5.11 -26.63 12.59
CA GLY A 110 4.33 -27.41 13.55
C GLY A 110 3.41 -28.48 12.95
N MET A 111 3.11 -28.44 11.65
CA MET A 111 2.12 -29.33 11.03
C MET A 111 2.57 -29.87 9.67
N GLY A 112 3.79 -30.42 9.57
CA GLY A 112 4.25 -31.06 8.34
C GLY A 112 4.44 -30.07 7.18
N GLY A 113 5.09 -28.92 7.46
CA GLY A 113 5.43 -27.94 6.44
C GLY A 113 6.30 -28.55 5.35
N ARG A 114 5.78 -28.57 4.11
CA ARG A 114 6.46 -29.11 2.91
C ARG A 114 7.74 -28.35 2.56
N TYR A 115 7.81 -27.08 2.93
CA TYR A 115 8.93 -26.21 2.60
C TYR A 115 9.77 -25.93 3.85
N THR A 116 11.08 -26.04 3.70
CA THR A 116 12.08 -25.68 4.71
C THR A 116 13.02 -24.61 4.14
N LYS A 117 13.67 -23.86 5.04
CA LYS A 117 14.63 -22.79 4.67
C LYS A 117 14.07 -21.77 3.66
N ALA A 118 12.79 -21.39 3.80
CA ALA A 118 12.20 -20.35 2.96
C ALA A 118 12.95 -19.03 3.15
N HIS A 119 13.34 -18.39 2.05
CA HIS A 119 14.01 -17.09 2.05
C HIS A 119 13.41 -16.20 0.97
N VAL A 120 13.04 -14.98 1.34
CA VAL A 120 12.48 -13.98 0.43
C VAL A 120 13.46 -12.84 0.30
N THR A 121 13.83 -12.52 -0.94
CA THR A 121 14.58 -11.30 -1.27
C THR A 121 13.65 -10.34 -1.99
N ALA A 122 13.70 -9.06 -1.62
CA ALA A 122 12.83 -8.02 -2.18
C ALA A 122 13.66 -6.82 -2.65
N LYS A 123 13.46 -6.40 -3.89
CA LYS A 123 14.01 -5.14 -4.43
C LYS A 123 12.88 -4.14 -4.60
N ILE A 124 12.85 -3.15 -3.70
CA ILE A 124 11.77 -2.16 -3.63
C ILE A 124 12.17 -0.88 -4.37
N ARG A 125 11.26 -0.38 -5.20
CA ARG A 125 11.38 0.84 -6.00
C ARG A 125 10.09 1.65 -5.87
N GLY A 126 9.97 2.38 -4.76
CA GLY A 126 8.75 3.13 -4.42
C GLY A 126 7.58 2.17 -4.19
N CYS A 127 6.54 2.27 -5.02
CA CYS A 127 5.34 1.44 -4.90
C CYS A 127 5.42 0.10 -5.66
N ILE A 128 6.61 -0.27 -6.12
CA ILE A 128 6.87 -1.50 -6.87
C ILE A 128 7.90 -2.32 -6.10
N ALA A 129 7.66 -3.62 -5.96
CA ALA A 129 8.62 -4.54 -5.38
C ALA A 129 8.76 -5.79 -6.24
N ASP A 130 10.01 -6.09 -6.60
CA ASP A 130 10.37 -7.34 -7.25
C ASP A 130 10.84 -8.33 -6.17
N PHE A 131 10.17 -9.46 -6.07
CA PHE A 131 10.44 -10.50 -5.10
C PHE A 131 11.01 -11.74 -5.78
N THR A 132 11.99 -12.33 -5.12
CA THR A 132 12.51 -13.66 -5.43
C THR A 132 12.39 -14.50 -4.16
N LEU A 133 11.56 -15.54 -4.24
CA LEU A 133 11.34 -16.51 -3.18
C LEU A 133 12.14 -17.78 -3.47
N HIS A 134 12.95 -18.19 -2.51
CA HIS A 134 13.69 -19.45 -2.50
C HIS A 134 13.10 -20.37 -1.44
N VAL A 135 12.83 -21.63 -1.80
CA VAL A 135 12.36 -22.66 -0.86
C VAL A 135 13.07 -23.99 -1.12
N ALA A 136 13.33 -24.76 -0.06
CA ALA A 136 13.78 -26.14 -0.18
C ALA A 136 12.63 -27.08 0.20
N ASP A 137 12.36 -28.10 -0.61
CA ASP A 137 11.34 -29.11 -0.30
C ASP A 137 11.88 -30.12 0.73
N SER A 138 11.17 -30.27 1.85
CA SER A 138 11.55 -31.14 2.97
C SER A 138 11.16 -32.61 2.76
N HIS A 139 10.32 -32.91 1.77
CA HIS A 139 9.87 -34.28 1.47
C HIS A 139 10.78 -35.03 0.49
N LEU A 140 11.74 -34.35 -0.14
CA LEU A 140 12.79 -35.03 -0.90
C LEU A 140 13.88 -35.55 0.05
N SER A 141 14.43 -36.73 -0.27
CA SER A 141 15.50 -37.37 0.51
C SER A 141 16.66 -36.40 0.79
N PRO A 142 17.35 -36.49 1.94
CA PRO A 142 18.38 -35.52 2.37
C PRO A 142 19.55 -35.31 1.37
N ASN A 143 19.69 -36.20 0.38
CA ASN A 143 20.70 -36.13 -0.68
C ASN A 143 20.23 -35.39 -1.95
N VAL A 144 18.95 -35.00 -2.08
CA VAL A 144 18.41 -34.25 -3.21
C VAL A 144 17.65 -33.03 -2.66
N GLN A 145 18.38 -31.98 -2.29
CA GLN A 145 17.76 -30.68 -1.98
C GLN A 145 17.43 -29.99 -3.30
N LEU A 146 16.18 -30.14 -3.76
CA LEU A 146 15.70 -29.35 -4.89
C LEU A 146 15.36 -27.94 -4.39
N GLU A 147 16.29 -27.00 -4.59
CA GLU A 147 16.00 -25.59 -4.35
C GLU A 147 15.08 -25.06 -5.45
N ARG A 148 13.91 -24.57 -5.05
CA ARG A 148 12.94 -23.95 -5.96
C ARG A 148 13.00 -22.44 -5.83
N LYS A 149 12.79 -21.78 -6.96
CA LYS A 149 12.82 -20.33 -7.08
C LYS A 149 11.56 -19.84 -7.78
N LEU A 150 10.80 -18.98 -7.10
CA LEU A 150 9.65 -18.28 -7.67
C LEU A 150 9.94 -16.78 -7.72
N ASP A 151 9.86 -16.20 -8.92
CA ASP A 151 10.02 -14.77 -9.12
C ASP A 151 8.66 -14.13 -9.37
N PHE A 152 8.37 -13.05 -8.64
CA PHE A 152 7.15 -12.29 -8.82
C PHE A 152 7.34 -10.81 -8.52
N LYS A 153 6.43 -9.99 -9.02
CA LYS A 153 6.45 -8.54 -8.88
C LYS A 153 5.10 -8.06 -8.36
N LEU A 154 5.13 -7.16 -7.40
CA LEU A 154 3.94 -6.46 -6.90
C LEU A 154 4.05 -4.98 -7.18
N GLU A 155 2.98 -4.40 -7.70
CA GLU A 155 2.81 -2.97 -7.87
C GLU A 155 1.57 -2.52 -7.10
N LEU A 156 1.75 -1.67 -6.09
CA LEU A 156 0.66 -1.18 -5.26
C LEU A 156 0.29 0.25 -5.66
N ASN A 157 -0.90 0.42 -6.20
CA ASN A 157 -1.46 1.72 -6.56
C ASN A 157 -2.66 2.04 -5.66
N VAL A 158 -2.40 2.26 -4.36
CA VAL A 158 -3.32 2.67 -3.26
C VAL A 158 -4.62 1.84 -3.12
N LYS A 159 -5.43 1.77 -4.18
CA LYS A 159 -6.68 1.01 -4.31
C LYS A 159 -6.56 -0.24 -5.20
N LYS A 160 -5.37 -0.54 -5.71
CA LYS A 160 -5.15 -1.66 -6.63
C LYS A 160 -3.80 -2.29 -6.39
N VAL A 161 -3.72 -3.60 -6.49
CA VAL A 161 -2.45 -4.33 -6.61
C VAL A 161 -2.38 -5.01 -7.98
N ASN A 162 -1.29 -4.80 -8.69
CA ASN A 162 -0.92 -5.66 -9.82
C ASN A 162 0.12 -6.67 -9.32
N PHE A 163 -0.15 -7.93 -9.57
CA PHE A 163 0.73 -9.04 -9.25
C PHE A 163 1.15 -9.71 -10.55
N VAL A 164 2.45 -9.80 -10.80
CA VAL A 164 3.01 -10.52 -11.93
C VAL A 164 3.81 -11.68 -11.39
N VAL A 165 3.48 -12.90 -11.81
CA VAL A 165 4.28 -14.09 -11.48
C VAL A 165 4.93 -14.66 -12.74
N TRP A 166 6.23 -14.96 -12.64
CA TRP A 166 6.99 -15.55 -13.73
C TRP A 166 7.03 -17.06 -13.57
N LEU A 167 6.33 -17.77 -14.45
CA LEU A 167 6.25 -19.23 -14.44
C LEU A 167 7.13 -19.81 -15.55
N PRO A 168 7.83 -20.92 -15.30
CA PRO A 168 8.71 -21.54 -16.30
C PRO A 168 7.88 -22.06 -17.47
N GLN A 169 8.28 -21.71 -18.69
CA GLN A 169 7.65 -22.19 -19.92
C GLN A 169 8.40 -23.43 -20.41
N THR A 170 7.76 -24.60 -20.38
CA THR A 170 8.22 -25.78 -21.12
C THR A 170 8.09 -25.51 -22.63
N ALA A 171 9.09 -25.93 -23.40
CA ALA A 171 9.47 -25.29 -24.68
C ALA A 171 8.40 -25.16 -25.78
N HIS A 172 8.44 -24.01 -26.45
CA HIS A 172 8.21 -23.70 -27.89
C HIS A 172 6.90 -24.02 -28.66
N GLN A 173 5.83 -24.54 -28.08
CA GLN A 173 4.55 -24.67 -28.81
C GLN A 173 3.42 -23.84 -28.20
N ALA A 174 2.49 -23.38 -29.05
CA ALA A 174 1.28 -22.66 -28.66
C ALA A 174 0.43 -23.43 -27.61
N ASP A 175 0.55 -24.76 -27.59
CA ASP A 175 -0.11 -25.64 -26.62
C ASP A 175 0.50 -25.57 -25.21
N GLY A 176 1.77 -25.16 -25.07
CA GLY A 176 2.46 -25.07 -23.79
C GLY A 176 1.88 -24.01 -22.85
N PHE A 177 1.23 -22.98 -23.39
CA PHE A 177 0.51 -22.01 -22.54
C PHE A 177 -0.77 -22.61 -21.96
N ALA A 178 -1.55 -23.35 -22.76
CA ALA A 178 -2.77 -23.98 -22.27
C ALA A 178 -2.48 -25.04 -21.19
N GLU A 179 -1.41 -25.82 -21.39
CA GLU A 179 -0.93 -26.80 -20.42
C GLU A 179 -0.43 -26.12 -19.12
N LEU A 180 0.33 -25.02 -19.25
CA LEU A 180 0.72 -24.19 -18.10
C LEU A 180 -0.52 -23.72 -17.33
N ILE A 181 -1.52 -23.14 -18.00
CA ILE A 181 -2.75 -22.68 -17.33
C ILE A 181 -3.49 -23.84 -16.68
N ALA A 182 -3.52 -25.02 -17.30
CA ALA A 182 -4.15 -26.21 -16.73
C ALA A 182 -3.46 -26.66 -15.43
N ARG A 183 -2.12 -26.60 -15.38
CA ARG A 183 -1.32 -26.95 -14.19
C ARG A 183 -1.68 -26.10 -12.96
N TYR A 184 -1.83 -24.79 -13.15
CA TYR A 184 -2.14 -23.85 -12.06
C TYR A 184 -3.64 -23.56 -11.93
N LYS A 185 -4.51 -24.33 -12.60
CA LYS A 185 -5.95 -24.05 -12.69
C LYS A 185 -6.62 -23.91 -11.32
N SER A 186 -6.28 -24.77 -10.36
CA SER A 186 -6.85 -24.72 -9.00
C SER A 186 -6.47 -23.44 -8.26
N CYS A 187 -5.19 -23.05 -8.33
CA CYS A 187 -4.67 -21.83 -7.70
C CYS A 187 -5.24 -20.57 -8.34
N PHE A 188 -5.29 -20.53 -9.68
CA PHE A 188 -5.87 -19.41 -10.41
C PHE A 188 -7.36 -19.26 -10.14
N PHE A 189 -8.10 -20.37 -10.08
CA PHE A 189 -9.52 -20.35 -9.73
C PHE A 189 -9.75 -19.84 -8.30
N GLY A 190 -8.92 -20.28 -7.34
CA GLY A 190 -8.96 -19.77 -5.97
C GLY A 190 -8.73 -18.26 -5.90
N ALA A 191 -7.70 -17.77 -6.59
CA ALA A 191 -7.41 -16.34 -6.68
C ALA A 191 -8.57 -15.57 -7.34
N GLU A 192 -9.16 -16.07 -8.41
CA GLU A 192 -10.32 -15.42 -9.05
C GLU A 192 -11.52 -15.33 -8.10
N LYS A 193 -11.75 -16.34 -7.24
CA LYS A 193 -12.79 -16.30 -6.21
C LYS A 193 -12.52 -15.29 -5.10
N GLU A 194 -11.26 -15.06 -4.76
CA GLU A 194 -10.82 -14.01 -3.85
C GLU A 194 -10.76 -12.62 -4.50
N GLY A 195 -11.18 -12.48 -5.77
CA GLY A 195 -11.29 -11.20 -6.46
C GLY A 195 -10.03 -10.73 -7.18
N TYR A 196 -9.08 -11.63 -7.45
CA TYR A 196 -8.00 -11.36 -8.39
C TYR A 196 -8.51 -11.53 -9.83
N PHE A 197 -8.42 -10.47 -10.62
CA PHE A 197 -8.70 -10.49 -12.05
C PHE A 197 -7.43 -10.84 -12.82
N ARG A 198 -7.41 -12.00 -13.47
CA ARG A 198 -6.30 -12.38 -14.33
C ARG A 198 -6.38 -11.65 -15.67
N ASN A 199 -5.27 -11.08 -16.12
CA ASN A 199 -5.15 -10.54 -17.47
C ASN A 199 -5.12 -11.70 -18.47
N SER A 200 -5.88 -11.57 -19.56
CA SER A 200 -5.96 -12.56 -20.64
C SER A 200 -4.68 -12.62 -21.49
N GLU A 201 -3.87 -11.57 -21.48
CA GLU A 201 -2.63 -11.49 -22.25
C GLU A 201 -1.42 -11.74 -21.33
N PRO A 202 -0.66 -12.83 -21.55
CA PRO A 202 0.57 -13.07 -20.81
C PRO A 202 1.68 -12.12 -21.23
N LEU A 203 2.57 -11.80 -20.30
CA LEU A 203 3.81 -11.07 -20.58
C LEU A 203 4.86 -12.06 -21.09
N CYS A 204 5.19 -11.96 -22.38
CA CYS A 204 6.22 -12.75 -23.03
C CYS A 204 7.44 -11.88 -23.34
N GLY A 205 8.65 -12.39 -23.11
CA GLY A 205 9.91 -11.75 -23.55
C GLY A 205 10.62 -10.87 -22.52
N GLU A 206 10.02 -10.54 -21.37
CA GLU A 206 10.74 -9.84 -20.29
C GLU A 206 11.77 -10.75 -19.59
N LYS A 207 11.50 -12.07 -19.55
CA LYS A 207 12.38 -13.06 -18.93
C LYS A 207 12.48 -14.32 -19.81
N PRO A 208 13.63 -14.62 -20.42
CA PRO A 208 13.79 -15.80 -21.29
C PRO A 208 13.43 -17.11 -20.58
N GLY A 209 12.60 -17.94 -21.20
CA GLY A 209 12.15 -19.23 -20.64
C GLY A 209 11.03 -19.11 -19.60
N PHE A 210 10.49 -17.92 -19.39
CA PHE A 210 9.37 -17.69 -18.47
C PHE A 210 8.23 -16.96 -19.17
N VAL A 211 7.01 -17.23 -18.70
CA VAL A 211 5.80 -16.49 -19.06
C VAL A 211 5.30 -15.76 -17.82
N GLY A 212 5.01 -14.46 -17.98
CA GLY A 212 4.47 -13.64 -16.91
C GLY A 212 2.95 -13.69 -16.92
N ILE A 213 2.35 -14.13 -15.82
CA ILE A 213 0.90 -14.07 -15.61
C ILE A 213 0.59 -12.87 -14.72
N VAL A 214 -0.30 -12.01 -15.20
CA VAL A 214 -0.69 -10.78 -14.48
C VAL A 214 -2.04 -10.99 -13.81
N PHE A 215 -2.10 -10.68 -12.52
CA PHE A 215 -3.32 -10.61 -11.72
C PHE A 215 -3.50 -9.18 -11.21
N ILE A 216 -4.75 -8.74 -11.14
CA ILE A 216 -5.13 -7.41 -10.69
C ILE A 216 -6.18 -7.58 -9.60
N LYS A 217 -5.93 -7.09 -8.39
CA LYS A 217 -6.93 -7.09 -7.32
C LYS A 217 -7.24 -5.66 -6.91
N ALA A 218 -8.53 -5.34 -6.87
CA ALA A 218 -9.01 -4.10 -6.27
C ALA A 218 -8.94 -4.22 -4.75
N LEU A 219 -8.49 -3.15 -4.10
CA LEU A 219 -8.36 -3.05 -2.65
C LEU A 219 -9.46 -2.12 -2.11
N GLY A 220 -9.81 -2.31 -0.84
CA GLY A 220 -10.80 -1.48 -0.16
C GLY A 220 -10.43 0.01 -0.14
N ASP A 221 -11.43 0.85 0.07
CA ASP A 221 -11.19 2.25 0.39
C ASP A 221 -10.40 2.33 1.71
N ASP A 222 -9.35 3.15 1.74
CA ASP A 222 -8.43 3.26 2.87
C ASP A 222 -7.71 1.97 3.28
N PHE A 223 -7.57 0.99 2.36
CA PHE A 223 -6.84 -0.27 2.59
C PHE A 223 -5.52 -0.09 3.37
N LEU A 224 -4.69 0.87 2.95
CA LEU A 224 -3.39 1.14 3.59
C LEU A 224 -3.51 1.57 5.06
N LEU A 225 -4.64 2.15 5.45
CA LEU A 225 -4.94 2.62 6.79
C LEU A 225 -5.70 1.59 7.63
N ASN A 226 -6.23 0.52 7.04
CA ASN A 226 -6.98 -0.53 7.72
C ASN A 226 -6.09 -1.76 7.98
N PRO A 227 -5.60 -1.99 9.21
CA PRO A 227 -4.70 -3.12 9.51
C PRO A 227 -5.35 -4.48 9.28
N ALA A 228 -6.66 -4.62 9.48
CA ALA A 228 -7.35 -5.90 9.31
C ALA A 228 -7.40 -6.31 7.84
N GLU A 229 -7.70 -5.36 6.94
CA GLU A 229 -7.69 -5.61 5.50
C GLU A 229 -6.28 -5.90 4.97
N ARG A 230 -5.26 -5.19 5.47
CA ARG A 230 -3.86 -5.47 5.13
C ARG A 230 -3.46 -6.89 5.54
N LEU A 231 -3.78 -7.26 6.79
CA LEU A 231 -3.50 -8.60 7.30
C LEU A 231 -4.21 -9.68 6.47
N TYR A 232 -5.49 -9.49 6.17
CA TYR A 232 -6.25 -10.40 5.31
C TYR A 232 -5.58 -10.56 3.95
N PHE A 233 -5.23 -9.44 3.31
CA PHE A 233 -4.58 -9.45 2.01
C PHE A 233 -3.24 -10.19 2.01
N VAL A 234 -2.36 -9.92 2.98
CA VAL A 234 -1.04 -10.58 3.01
C VAL A 234 -1.14 -12.08 3.30
N GLN A 235 -2.13 -12.50 4.10
CA GLN A 235 -2.40 -13.92 4.37
C GLN A 235 -2.96 -14.63 3.14
N ASP A 236 -3.98 -14.07 2.51
CA ASP A 236 -4.57 -14.55 1.25
C ASP A 236 -3.50 -14.65 0.15
N PHE A 237 -2.70 -13.59 -0.01
CA PHE A 237 -1.58 -13.58 -0.95
C PHE A 237 -0.55 -14.67 -0.65
N ALA A 238 -0.21 -14.89 0.62
CA ALA A 238 0.71 -15.95 1.01
C ALA A 238 0.17 -17.35 0.68
N PHE A 239 -1.13 -17.60 0.90
CA PHE A 239 -1.78 -18.84 0.47
C PHE A 239 -1.77 -19.01 -1.04
N PHE A 240 -1.99 -17.93 -1.78
CA PHE A 240 -1.92 -17.97 -3.24
C PHE A 240 -0.51 -18.36 -3.73
N ILE A 241 0.53 -17.71 -3.20
CA ILE A 241 1.94 -18.04 -3.53
C ILE A 241 2.28 -19.48 -3.17
N ARG A 242 1.84 -19.97 -2.00
CA ARG A 242 2.02 -21.36 -1.61
C ARG A 242 1.34 -22.32 -2.58
N GLY A 243 0.12 -22.01 -3.02
CA GLY A 243 -0.58 -22.80 -4.03
C GLY A 243 0.20 -22.90 -5.34
N LEU A 244 0.78 -21.79 -5.80
CA LEU A 244 1.64 -21.78 -7.00
C LEU A 244 2.85 -22.71 -6.84
N LEU A 245 3.51 -22.67 -5.68
CA LEU A 245 4.62 -23.58 -5.40
C LEU A 245 4.16 -25.05 -5.39
N ASP A 246 3.03 -25.35 -4.75
CA ASP A 246 2.50 -26.71 -4.67
C ASP A 246 2.13 -27.29 -6.04
N ALA A 247 1.59 -26.47 -6.93
CA ALA A 247 1.28 -26.84 -8.31
C ALA A 247 2.55 -27.15 -9.13
N GLU A 248 3.67 -26.48 -8.86
CA GLU A 248 4.96 -26.84 -9.47
C GLU A 248 5.50 -28.17 -8.97
N VAL A 249 5.15 -28.61 -7.75
CA VAL A 249 5.66 -29.88 -7.25
C VAL A 249 4.90 -31.07 -7.83
N ALA A 250 3.60 -30.94 -8.03
CA ALA A 250 2.75 -32.02 -8.55
C ALA A 250 3.11 -32.47 -9.99
N ASP A 251 3.87 -31.67 -10.73
CA ASP A 251 4.28 -31.94 -12.11
C ASP A 251 5.72 -32.49 -12.21
N GLY A 252 6.53 -32.31 -11.17
CA GLY A 252 7.92 -32.80 -11.09
C GLY A 252 8.06 -34.18 -10.45
N SER A 253 6.95 -34.83 -10.07
CA SER A 253 6.85 -36.17 -9.49
C SER A 253 6.15 -37.12 -10.44
#